data_AF-A0A258YR38-F1
#
_entry.id   AF-A0A258YR38-F1
#
_cell.length_a   1.000
_cell.length_b   1.000
_cell.length_c   1.000
_cell.angle_alpha   90.00
_cell.angle_beta   90.00
_cell.angle_gamma   90.00
#
_symmetry.space_group_name_H-M   'P 1'
#
loop_
_entity.id
_entity.type
_entity.pdbx_description
1 polymer ?
#
loop_
_entity_poly.entity_id
_entity_poly.type
_entity_poly.pdbx_seq_one_letter_code
_entity_poly.pdbx_strand_id
1 'polypeptide(L)'
;MQVKLILSLCFLVSASVSEAQFWKKDKTETTTEVKKDESKKGGSIFQKAMSKVTKLVGNLAGELGGSVAETPSLDNVEVLASVGTNIFPRDLGLATNDFLKGEWVDNGDFTMLMLSSPNGFQFFKYAGTIKLNGKELKHQSFGIHTAVEAPNSGNKKISFEKNGVEEGSFTIPPPAKNIQLLSINGAKSSINIDLTKDVVLELANYTTGPDALIRVDIVTSIIGMRSLTMAAYVKPAPKVVIPAAAFRNIETQNKGIGFKNSYLMVSDQQLVKSIAQSGVFKEPIVAVTGSNAGMWVNVTNSPEIEKGIVFSEVDKVNGSELEVSVKKLNAAYAMPLSFAKKIAVASMSIQGTTQLYESKTNNWTKTETTKSIDFPQIPEEWLQEVLAGMYAQFTQATAAVSNGQVLPENAIPSAPSYELVQDFFKDEMNTADQFLTVYKNLNPIKPLTSSSMRLFGENALLKETGADALLKVSIALQLSYDGKPAMTPYLTVEMDGVSNGGFRSFVGNTKYFSVTIKGAPYIIKKGKTLTKEEITKIVQVNDLAAAYKKALINLKEKEAAIGDYEIVWKLQQ
;
A
#
# COMPACT_ATOMS: atom_id res chain seq x y z
N MET A 1 36.62 0.24 8.28
CA MET A 1 35.56 -0.52 7.60
C MET A 1 34.24 0.13 8.02
N GLN A 2 33.68 0.99 7.17
CA GLN A 2 32.55 1.85 7.52
C GLN A 2 31.24 1.06 7.42
N VAL A 3 30.61 0.81 8.57
CA VAL A 3 29.30 0.17 8.68
C VAL A 3 28.23 1.19 8.27
N LYS A 4 27.59 0.95 7.13
CA LYS A 4 26.42 1.72 6.67
C LYS A 4 25.17 1.15 7.33
N LEU A 5 24.44 2.05 7.99
CA LEU A 5 23.15 1.82 8.63
C LEU A 5 22.12 1.33 7.60
N ILE A 6 21.42 0.24 7.93
CA ILE A 6 20.32 -0.32 7.16
C ILE A 6 19.08 0.55 7.42
N LEU A 7 18.67 1.32 6.41
CA LEU A 7 17.37 1.99 6.32
C LEU A 7 16.68 1.43 5.07
N SER A 8 16.00 0.30 5.23
CA SER A 8 15.03 -0.21 4.27
C SER A 8 13.64 0.13 4.78
N LEU A 9 12.80 0.74 3.94
CA LEU A 9 11.36 0.46 3.75
C LEU A 9 10.70 1.59 2.95
N CYS A 10 9.73 1.23 2.10
CA CYS A 10 8.78 2.09 1.37
C CYS A 10 9.24 2.68 0.04
N PHE A 11 9.57 1.84 -0.93
CA PHE A 11 9.55 2.22 -2.35
C PHE A 11 8.97 1.07 -3.17
N LEU A 12 7.84 1.30 -3.85
CA LEU A 12 7.69 0.91 -5.27
C LEU A 12 6.33 1.19 -5.95
N VAL A 13 5.34 1.82 -5.31
CA VAL A 13 4.13 2.29 -6.06
C VAL A 13 3.74 3.75 -5.76
N SER A 14 4.48 4.45 -4.90
CA SER A 14 4.38 5.91 -4.72
C SER A 14 5.17 6.73 -5.77
N ALA A 15 6.02 6.07 -6.57
CA ALA A 15 6.99 6.73 -7.46
C ALA A 15 6.42 7.30 -8.78
N SER A 16 5.10 7.37 -8.96
CA SER A 16 4.52 8.20 -10.04
C SER A 16 3.77 9.43 -9.55
N VAL A 17 3.78 9.75 -8.25
CA VAL A 17 3.07 10.95 -7.76
C VAL A 17 3.65 11.63 -6.52
N SER A 18 4.50 11.00 -5.69
CA SER A 18 4.94 11.61 -4.42
C SER A 18 6.26 12.41 -4.47
N GLU A 19 7.03 12.38 -5.55
CA GLU A 19 8.39 12.97 -5.56
C GLU A 19 8.52 14.36 -6.22
N ALA A 20 7.44 14.90 -6.78
CA ALA A 20 7.51 16.17 -7.52
C ALA A 20 7.82 17.40 -6.64
N GLN A 21 7.80 17.28 -5.29
CA GLN A 21 8.09 18.39 -4.38
C GLN A 21 9.54 18.44 -3.86
N PHE A 22 10.38 17.42 -4.09
CA PHE A 22 11.73 17.36 -3.52
C PHE A 22 12.81 18.09 -4.34
N TRP A 23 12.47 18.63 -5.52
CA TRP A 23 13.42 19.28 -6.43
C TRP A 23 13.02 20.72 -6.76
N LYS A 24 13.12 21.63 -5.77
CA LYS A 24 13.33 23.05 -6.08
C LYS A 24 14.84 23.28 -6.15
N LYS A 25 15.37 23.44 -7.36
CA LYS A 25 16.70 24.05 -7.54
C LYS A 25 16.55 25.57 -7.42
N ASP A 26 17.53 26.16 -6.75
CA ASP A 26 17.68 27.59 -6.53
C ASP A 26 17.50 28.40 -7.82
N LYS A 27 16.85 29.55 -7.66
CA LYS A 27 16.67 30.54 -8.71
C LYS A 27 18.04 31.01 -9.20
N THR A 28 18.32 30.78 -10.47
CA THR A 28 19.18 31.68 -11.23
C THR A 28 18.49 31.94 -12.55
N GLU A 29 18.15 33.21 -12.78
CA GLU A 29 17.43 33.71 -13.93
C GLU A 29 18.21 33.46 -15.22
N THR A 30 17.53 33.03 -16.27
CA THR A 30 17.83 33.53 -17.61
C THR A 30 16.56 33.48 -18.45
N THR A 31 16.10 34.67 -18.79
CA THR A 31 14.96 35.00 -19.63
C THR A 31 15.19 34.50 -21.05
N THR A 32 14.20 33.86 -21.67
CA THR A 32 14.01 33.95 -23.13
C THR A 32 12.56 33.70 -23.49
N GLU A 33 12.15 34.40 -24.55
CA GLU A 33 10.82 34.92 -24.83
C GLU A 33 9.73 33.86 -25.12
N VAL A 34 8.51 34.23 -24.70
CA VAL A 34 7.27 33.53 -24.99
C VAL A 34 6.90 33.72 -26.46
N LYS A 35 6.92 32.66 -27.25
CA LYS A 35 6.07 32.54 -28.45
C LYS A 35 4.81 31.76 -28.12
N LYS A 36 3.69 32.46 -28.30
CA LYS A 36 2.32 31.96 -28.28
C LYS A 36 2.17 30.91 -29.38
N ASP A 37 1.83 29.67 -29.04
CA ASP A 37 1.25 28.75 -30.00
C ASP A 37 0.37 27.68 -29.35
N GLU A 38 -0.56 27.20 -30.17
CA GLU A 38 -1.86 26.59 -29.88
C GLU A 38 -1.92 25.39 -28.91
N SER A 39 -3.11 25.20 -28.35
CA SER A 39 -3.50 24.10 -27.46
C SER A 39 -3.33 22.72 -28.11
N LYS A 40 -2.17 22.07 -27.94
CA LYS A 40 -1.99 20.64 -28.24
C LYS A 40 -2.27 19.80 -27.00
N LYS A 41 -3.34 18.99 -27.07
CA LYS A 41 -3.75 17.95 -26.11
C LYS A 41 -2.78 16.74 -26.13
N GLY A 42 -1.56 16.92 -25.64
CA GLY A 42 -0.58 15.83 -25.48
C GLY A 42 0.23 16.02 -24.20
N GLY A 43 0.61 14.93 -23.53
CA GLY A 43 1.38 14.94 -22.28
C GLY A 43 2.59 15.86 -22.35
N SER A 44 2.79 16.66 -21.30
CA SER A 44 3.81 17.71 -21.23
C SER A 44 5.23 17.16 -21.48
N ILE A 45 6.11 17.97 -22.06
CA ILE A 45 7.55 17.65 -22.23
C ILE A 45 8.18 17.21 -20.90
N PHE A 46 7.74 17.82 -19.78
CA PHE A 46 8.15 17.45 -18.43
C PHE A 46 7.72 16.03 -18.04
N GLN A 47 6.50 15.60 -18.39
CA GLN A 47 6.00 14.25 -18.13
C GLN A 47 6.81 13.19 -18.90
N LYS A 48 7.16 13.49 -20.16
CA LYS A 48 7.99 12.61 -20.99
C LYS A 48 9.42 12.50 -20.47
N ALA A 49 9.98 13.60 -19.94
CA ALA A 49 11.30 13.61 -19.31
C ALA A 49 11.30 12.83 -17.98
N MET A 50 10.33 13.09 -17.10
CA MET A 50 10.16 12.36 -15.84
C MET A 50 9.91 10.87 -16.06
N SER A 51 9.05 10.48 -17.00
CA SER A 51 8.82 9.06 -17.33
C SER A 51 10.11 8.34 -17.76
N LYS A 52 10.96 9.00 -18.56
CA LYS A 52 12.27 8.44 -18.95
C LYS A 52 13.23 8.31 -17.77
N VAL A 53 13.29 9.32 -16.88
CA VAL A 53 14.14 9.30 -15.70
C VAL A 53 13.65 8.26 -14.68
N THR A 54 12.36 8.20 -14.38
CA THR A 54 11.75 7.20 -13.50
C THR A 54 11.92 5.79 -14.03
N LYS A 55 11.82 5.56 -15.35
CA LYS A 55 12.15 4.24 -15.95
C LYS A 55 13.62 3.88 -15.78
N LEU A 56 14.52 4.83 -16.00
CA LEU A 56 15.96 4.61 -15.92
C LEU A 56 16.40 4.37 -14.46
N VAL A 57 15.91 5.18 -13.53
CA VAL A 57 16.16 5.07 -12.08
C VAL A 57 15.46 3.85 -11.49
N GLY A 58 14.24 3.54 -11.93
CA GLY A 58 13.51 2.35 -11.50
C GLY A 58 14.17 1.05 -11.95
N ASN A 59 14.63 0.99 -13.20
CA ASN A 59 15.39 -0.16 -13.69
C ASN A 59 16.76 -0.26 -13.00
N LEU A 60 17.51 0.85 -12.86
CA LEU A 60 18.80 0.83 -12.14
C LEU A 60 18.63 0.50 -10.65
N ALA A 61 17.65 1.06 -9.95
CA ALA A 61 17.42 0.81 -8.53
C ALA A 61 16.80 -0.58 -8.31
N GLY A 62 16.01 -1.08 -9.26
CA GLY A 62 15.49 -2.45 -9.26
C GLY A 62 16.60 -3.49 -9.44
N GLU A 63 17.50 -3.25 -10.40
CA GLU A 63 18.64 -4.12 -10.71
C GLU A 63 19.78 -3.99 -9.68
N LEU A 64 20.11 -2.79 -9.21
CA LEU A 64 21.17 -2.55 -8.20
C LEU A 64 20.68 -2.81 -6.77
N GLY A 65 19.38 -2.71 -6.51
CA GLY A 65 18.74 -3.02 -5.22
C GLY A 65 18.35 -4.49 -5.07
N GLY A 66 18.63 -5.34 -6.07
CA GLY A 66 18.36 -6.78 -6.05
C GLY A 66 16.87 -7.14 -6.03
N SER A 67 15.96 -6.22 -6.36
CA SER A 67 14.51 -6.45 -6.33
C SER A 67 13.95 -6.97 -7.64
N VAL A 68 14.71 -6.91 -8.74
CA VAL A 68 14.40 -7.60 -10.00
C VAL A 68 15.53 -8.57 -10.32
N ALA A 69 15.21 -9.86 -10.43
CA ALA A 69 16.16 -10.90 -10.81
C ALA A 69 15.75 -11.53 -12.14
N GLU A 70 16.73 -12.05 -12.88
CA GLU A 70 16.44 -12.93 -14.01
C GLU A 70 16.18 -14.34 -13.48
N THR A 71 15.10 -14.98 -13.93
CA THR A 71 14.80 -16.38 -13.60
C THR A 71 14.91 -17.27 -14.85
N PRO A 72 15.69 -18.37 -14.81
CA PRO A 72 15.80 -19.28 -15.93
C PRO A 72 14.65 -20.31 -15.99
N SER A 73 13.84 -20.45 -14.95
CA SER A 73 12.73 -21.41 -14.83
C SER A 73 11.48 -20.75 -14.23
N LEU A 74 10.33 -21.39 -14.41
CA LEU A 74 9.03 -20.98 -13.87
C LEU A 74 8.65 -21.72 -12.58
N ASP A 75 9.46 -22.69 -12.11
CA ASP A 75 9.10 -23.57 -10.98
C ASP A 75 8.81 -22.83 -9.66
N ASN A 76 9.43 -21.66 -9.46
CA ASN A 76 9.27 -20.81 -8.27
C ASN A 76 8.79 -19.40 -8.63
N VAL A 77 7.93 -19.29 -9.64
CA VAL A 77 7.42 -18.00 -10.13
C VAL A 77 5.92 -17.95 -9.95
N GLU A 78 5.45 -16.92 -9.24
CA GLU A 78 4.04 -16.57 -9.20
C GLU A 78 3.71 -15.67 -10.41
N VAL A 79 2.59 -15.98 -11.07
CA VAL A 79 2.13 -15.27 -12.26
C VAL A 79 0.88 -14.45 -11.93
N LEU A 80 1.01 -13.13 -11.99
CA LEU A 80 -0.13 -12.22 -11.93
C LEU A 80 -0.49 -11.76 -13.34
N ALA A 81 -1.70 -12.09 -13.79
CA ALA A 81 -2.18 -11.67 -15.10
C ALA A 81 -3.44 -10.82 -15.03
N SER A 82 -3.54 -9.83 -15.91
CA SER A 82 -4.69 -8.93 -16.05
C SER A 82 -5.03 -8.68 -17.51
N VAL A 83 -6.30 -8.77 -17.88
CA VAL A 83 -6.83 -8.49 -19.22
C VAL A 83 -7.96 -7.48 -19.12
N GLY A 84 -7.82 -6.33 -19.76
CA GLY A 84 -8.85 -5.29 -19.83
C GLY A 84 -9.35 -5.08 -21.24
N THR A 85 -10.61 -4.71 -21.41
CA THR A 85 -11.18 -4.24 -22.69
C THR A 85 -11.57 -2.76 -22.59
N ASN A 86 -11.73 -2.13 -23.76
CA ASN A 86 -12.14 -0.74 -23.90
C ASN A 86 -11.23 0.23 -23.12
N ILE A 87 -9.92 0.09 -23.26
CA ILE A 87 -8.98 1.02 -22.60
C ILE A 87 -9.18 2.46 -23.07
N PHE A 88 -8.92 3.39 -22.17
CA PHE A 88 -9.18 4.80 -22.37
C PHE A 88 -8.48 5.39 -23.62
N PRO A 89 -9.01 6.48 -24.19
CA PRO A 89 -8.39 7.16 -25.35
C PRO A 89 -6.98 7.70 -25.07
N ARG A 90 -6.10 7.68 -26.07
CA ARG A 90 -4.73 8.20 -25.99
C ARG A 90 -4.69 9.72 -25.73
N ASP A 91 -5.69 10.45 -26.20
CA ASP A 91 -5.79 11.90 -26.06
C ASP A 91 -6.06 12.37 -24.62
N LEU A 92 -6.33 11.44 -23.69
CA LEU A 92 -6.26 11.72 -22.25
C LEU A 92 -4.88 12.18 -21.80
N GLY A 93 -3.81 11.78 -22.51
CA GLY A 93 -2.43 12.19 -22.24
C GLY A 93 -1.87 11.67 -20.92
N LEU A 94 -2.32 10.49 -20.48
CA LEU A 94 -1.89 9.91 -19.20
C LEU A 94 -0.43 9.45 -19.28
N ALA A 95 0.25 9.43 -18.13
CA ALA A 95 1.62 8.94 -18.04
C ALA A 95 1.77 7.52 -18.63
N THR A 96 0.78 6.65 -18.44
CA THR A 96 0.73 5.27 -18.97
C THR A 96 0.76 5.20 -20.50
N ASN A 97 0.22 6.20 -21.21
CA ASN A 97 0.32 6.24 -22.67
C ASN A 97 1.77 6.42 -23.14
N ASP A 98 2.56 7.22 -22.41
CA ASP A 98 3.99 7.42 -22.68
C ASP A 98 4.81 6.15 -22.39
N PHE A 99 4.35 5.29 -21.46
CA PHE A 99 5.02 4.03 -21.16
C PHE A 99 5.05 3.08 -22.38
N LEU A 100 3.99 3.06 -23.19
CA LEU A 100 3.77 2.11 -24.30
C LEU A 100 4.22 2.62 -25.68
N LYS A 101 4.99 3.71 -25.74
CA LYS A 101 5.76 4.18 -26.93
C LYS A 101 5.00 4.22 -28.28
N GLY A 102 3.70 4.44 -28.28
CA GLY A 102 2.88 4.56 -29.50
C GLY A 102 2.11 3.30 -29.92
N GLU A 103 2.25 2.18 -29.19
CA GLU A 103 1.49 0.94 -29.40
C GLU A 103 0.05 1.00 -28.88
N TRP A 104 -0.36 2.14 -28.30
CA TRP A 104 -1.70 2.32 -27.73
C TRP A 104 -2.80 2.23 -28.80
N VAL A 105 -3.85 1.48 -28.54
CA VAL A 105 -5.03 1.39 -29.40
C VAL A 105 -6.20 1.94 -28.61
N ASP A 106 -6.80 3.04 -29.09
CA ASP A 106 -7.94 3.65 -28.43
C ASP A 106 -9.11 2.66 -28.38
N ASN A 107 -9.73 2.51 -27.21
CA ASN A 107 -10.79 1.53 -26.95
C ASN A 107 -10.37 0.06 -27.18
N GLY A 108 -9.06 -0.20 -27.27
CA GLY A 108 -8.49 -1.53 -27.47
C GLY A 108 -8.52 -2.42 -26.24
N ASP A 109 -7.95 -3.61 -26.39
CA ASP A 109 -7.76 -4.56 -25.31
C ASP A 109 -6.34 -4.41 -24.74
N PHE A 110 -6.17 -4.55 -23.43
CA PHE A 110 -4.89 -4.46 -22.74
C PHE A 110 -4.60 -5.73 -21.97
N THR A 111 -3.39 -6.25 -22.09
CA THR A 111 -2.91 -7.38 -21.29
C THR A 111 -1.69 -6.94 -20.48
N MET A 112 -1.68 -7.30 -19.21
CA MET A 112 -0.54 -7.15 -18.30
C MET A 112 -0.23 -8.51 -17.67
N LEU A 113 1.07 -8.81 -17.59
CA LEU A 113 1.62 -9.96 -16.90
C LEU A 113 2.73 -9.46 -15.97
N MET A 114 2.76 -9.95 -14.74
CA MET A 114 3.84 -9.71 -13.79
C MET A 114 4.30 -11.05 -13.23
N LEU A 115 5.62 -11.21 -13.12
CA LEU A 115 6.25 -12.39 -12.54
C LEU A 115 6.93 -11.99 -11.22
N SER A 116 6.69 -12.73 -10.15
CA SER A 116 7.28 -12.45 -8.84
C SER A 116 7.64 -13.72 -8.07
N SER A 117 8.48 -13.56 -7.05
CA SER A 117 8.68 -14.59 -6.04
C SER A 117 7.39 -14.80 -5.25
N PRO A 118 6.99 -16.06 -5.00
CA PRO A 118 5.87 -16.34 -4.12
C PRO A 118 6.17 -15.88 -2.69
N ASN A 119 7.45 -15.93 -2.26
CA ASN A 119 7.84 -15.81 -0.84
C ASN A 119 8.80 -14.63 -0.55
N GLY A 120 8.80 -13.57 -1.36
CA GLY A 120 9.62 -12.40 -1.02
C GLY A 120 9.44 -11.16 -1.90
N PHE A 121 10.14 -10.08 -1.51
CA PHE A 121 10.17 -8.83 -2.26
C PHE A 121 11.11 -8.93 -3.49
N GLN A 122 10.74 -9.79 -4.45
CA GLN A 122 11.51 -10.05 -5.66
C GLN A 122 10.57 -10.18 -6.86
N PHE A 123 10.82 -9.40 -7.91
CA PHE A 123 10.20 -9.55 -9.22
C PHE A 123 11.13 -10.31 -10.15
N PHE A 124 10.55 -11.00 -11.13
CA PHE A 124 11.31 -11.78 -12.09
C PHE A 124 11.18 -11.24 -13.51
N LYS A 125 12.31 -11.18 -14.20
CA LYS A 125 12.35 -11.18 -15.65
C LYS A 125 12.61 -12.61 -16.10
N TYR A 126 11.71 -13.18 -16.88
CA TYR A 126 11.92 -14.52 -17.44
C TYR A 126 13.05 -14.48 -18.47
N ALA A 127 13.99 -15.43 -18.38
CA ALA A 127 15.14 -15.52 -19.29
C ALA A 127 14.75 -15.94 -20.72
N GLY A 128 13.58 -16.58 -20.88
CA GLY A 128 13.02 -16.90 -22.18
C GLY A 128 12.14 -15.79 -22.75
N THR A 129 11.31 -16.13 -23.73
CA THR A 129 10.36 -15.23 -24.37
C THR A 129 8.96 -15.50 -23.86
N ILE A 130 8.24 -14.45 -23.47
CA ILE A 130 6.81 -14.52 -23.16
C ILE A 130 6.06 -14.06 -24.41
N LYS A 131 5.03 -14.80 -24.82
CA LYS A 131 4.17 -14.43 -25.95
C LYS A 131 2.73 -14.31 -25.54
N LEU A 132 2.04 -13.35 -26.16
CA LEU A 132 0.59 -13.20 -26.15
C LEU A 132 0.06 -13.48 -27.56
N ASN A 133 -0.80 -14.50 -27.70
CA ASN A 133 -1.39 -14.89 -28.98
C ASN A 133 -0.33 -15.08 -30.10
N GLY A 134 0.83 -15.66 -29.74
CA GLY A 134 1.95 -15.90 -30.64
C GLY A 134 2.86 -14.68 -30.92
N LYS A 135 2.53 -13.49 -30.41
CA LYS A 135 3.37 -12.29 -30.51
C LYS A 135 4.14 -12.08 -29.21
N GLU A 136 5.41 -11.69 -29.30
CA GLU A 136 6.23 -11.41 -28.13
C GLU A 136 5.64 -10.30 -27.26
N LEU A 137 5.57 -10.56 -25.94
CA LEU A 137 5.09 -9.65 -24.93
C LEU A 137 6.27 -8.87 -24.34
N LYS A 138 6.36 -7.58 -24.69
CA LYS A 138 7.52 -6.75 -24.35
C LYS A 138 7.62 -6.49 -22.85
N HIS A 139 8.81 -6.74 -22.29
CA HIS A 139 9.15 -6.32 -20.93
C HIS A 139 9.20 -4.79 -20.86
N GLN A 140 8.57 -4.22 -19.83
CA GLN A 140 8.58 -2.78 -19.58
C GLN A 140 9.55 -2.40 -18.46
N SER A 141 9.31 -2.92 -17.25
CA SER A 141 10.06 -2.65 -16.01
C SER A 141 9.55 -3.58 -14.89
N PHE A 142 10.35 -3.83 -13.84
CA PHE A 142 9.94 -4.59 -12.64
C PHE A 142 9.25 -5.94 -12.89
N GLY A 143 9.68 -6.69 -13.90
CA GLY A 143 9.06 -7.98 -14.26
C GLY A 143 7.66 -7.85 -14.87
N ILE A 144 7.25 -6.64 -15.24
CA ILE A 144 5.97 -6.34 -15.89
C ILE A 144 6.13 -6.40 -17.41
N HIS A 145 5.27 -7.19 -18.03
CA HIS A 145 5.13 -7.31 -19.47
C HIS A 145 3.72 -6.87 -19.89
N THR A 146 3.61 -6.09 -20.95
CA THR A 146 2.32 -5.55 -21.40
C THR A 146 2.15 -5.60 -22.91
N ALA A 147 0.89 -5.68 -23.35
CA ALA A 147 0.49 -5.53 -24.74
C ALA A 147 -0.83 -4.79 -24.84
N VAL A 148 -1.03 -4.16 -26.00
CA VAL A 148 -2.31 -3.61 -26.43
C VAL A 148 -2.68 -4.25 -27.77
N GLU A 149 -3.94 -4.66 -27.89
CA GLU A 149 -4.50 -5.30 -29.08
C GLU A 149 -5.74 -4.54 -29.56
N ALA A 150 -6.21 -4.86 -30.77
CA ALA A 150 -7.48 -4.33 -31.27
C ALA A 150 -8.64 -4.73 -30.33
N PRO A 151 -9.72 -3.92 -30.29
CA PRO A 151 -10.87 -4.19 -29.43
C PRO A 151 -11.47 -5.58 -29.72
N ASN A 152 -11.92 -6.28 -28.68
CA ASN A 152 -12.55 -7.59 -28.78
C ASN A 152 -11.66 -8.65 -29.46
N SER A 153 -10.36 -8.63 -29.17
CA SER A 153 -9.41 -9.62 -29.70
C SER A 153 -9.49 -10.99 -29.01
N GLY A 154 -10.57 -11.21 -28.24
CA GLY A 154 -10.95 -12.52 -27.68
C GLY A 154 -10.01 -13.00 -26.58
N ASN A 155 -9.91 -14.34 -26.48
CA ASN A 155 -9.06 -15.02 -25.51
C ASN A 155 -7.60 -14.60 -25.61
N LYS A 156 -6.92 -14.53 -24.45
CA LYS A 156 -5.50 -14.17 -24.35
C LYS A 156 -4.69 -15.41 -24.00
N LYS A 157 -4.13 -16.09 -25.02
CA LYS A 157 -3.18 -17.18 -24.80
C LYS A 157 -1.82 -16.60 -24.45
N ILE A 158 -1.33 -16.87 -23.24
CA ILE A 158 0.00 -16.52 -22.78
C ILE A 158 0.86 -17.78 -22.83
N SER A 159 1.98 -17.73 -23.55
CA SER A 159 2.93 -18.84 -23.63
C SER A 159 4.34 -18.39 -23.24
N PHE A 160 5.07 -19.30 -22.62
CA PHE A 160 6.45 -19.12 -22.20
C PHE A 160 7.32 -20.05 -23.05
N GLU A 161 8.26 -19.47 -23.78
CA GLU A 161 9.12 -20.20 -24.68
C GLU A 161 10.59 -19.98 -24.34
N LYS A 162 11.36 -21.07 -24.37
CA LYS A 162 12.81 -21.03 -24.21
C LYS A 162 13.45 -21.92 -25.26
N ASN A 163 14.44 -21.39 -25.98
CA ASN A 163 15.15 -22.11 -27.04
C ASN A 163 14.22 -22.74 -28.10
N GLY A 164 13.08 -22.11 -28.40
CA GLY A 164 12.09 -22.59 -29.38
C GLY A 164 11.13 -23.66 -28.87
N VAL A 165 11.15 -23.98 -27.57
CA VAL A 165 10.24 -24.94 -26.92
C VAL A 165 9.26 -24.19 -26.03
N GLU A 166 7.95 -24.49 -26.13
CA GLU A 166 6.92 -24.00 -25.18
C GLU A 166 7.09 -24.74 -23.84
N GLU A 167 7.59 -24.06 -22.81
CA GLU A 167 7.74 -24.61 -21.46
C GLU A 167 6.40 -24.65 -20.71
N GLY A 168 5.47 -23.75 -21.07
CA GLY A 168 4.09 -23.78 -20.59
C GLY A 168 3.24 -22.66 -21.17
N SER A 169 1.93 -22.84 -21.10
CA SER A 169 0.96 -21.83 -21.50
C SER A 169 -0.33 -21.92 -20.71
N PHE A 170 -1.10 -20.83 -20.76
CA PHE A 170 -2.47 -20.79 -20.28
C PHE A 170 -3.23 -19.70 -21.03
N THR A 171 -4.56 -19.74 -20.97
CA THR A 171 -5.43 -18.80 -21.67
C THR A 171 -6.34 -18.06 -20.70
N ILE A 172 -6.40 -16.74 -20.80
CA ILE A 172 -7.32 -15.92 -20.00
C ILE A 172 -8.54 -15.59 -20.88
N PRO A 173 -9.78 -15.90 -20.43
CA PRO A 173 -10.97 -15.52 -21.16
C PRO A 173 -11.19 -13.98 -21.13
N PRO A 174 -11.83 -13.40 -22.16
CA PRO A 174 -12.25 -12.00 -22.13
C PRO A 174 -13.32 -11.78 -21.04
N PRO A 175 -13.58 -10.53 -20.65
CA PRO A 175 -14.64 -10.24 -19.69
C PRO A 175 -16.00 -10.66 -20.25
N ALA A 176 -16.84 -11.27 -19.41
CA ALA A 176 -18.18 -11.72 -19.80
C ALA A 176 -19.16 -10.55 -20.08
N LYS A 177 -18.81 -9.36 -19.59
CA LYS A 177 -19.62 -8.13 -19.66
C LYS A 177 -18.73 -6.95 -20.04
N ASN A 178 -19.29 -6.07 -20.87
CA ASN A 178 -18.66 -4.83 -21.31
C ASN A 178 -19.46 -3.66 -20.76
N ILE A 179 -19.01 -3.09 -19.64
CA ILE A 179 -19.70 -2.00 -18.97
C ILE A 179 -19.91 -0.82 -19.93
N GLN A 180 -21.06 -0.17 -19.80
CA GLN A 180 -21.40 1.05 -20.51
C GLN A 180 -21.72 2.15 -19.50
N LEU A 181 -21.17 3.33 -19.73
CA LEU A 181 -21.58 4.57 -19.08
C LEU A 181 -22.54 5.30 -20.03
N LEU A 182 -23.82 5.36 -19.69
CA LEU A 182 -24.88 5.89 -20.54
C LEU A 182 -25.05 7.40 -20.42
N SER A 183 -24.93 7.92 -19.19
CA SER A 183 -25.01 9.35 -18.90
C SER A 183 -24.34 9.68 -17.57
N ILE A 184 -23.98 10.95 -17.40
CA ILE A 184 -23.54 11.53 -16.12
C ILE A 184 -24.46 12.72 -15.83
N ASN A 185 -25.11 12.72 -14.66
CA ASN A 185 -26.13 13.70 -14.29
C ASN A 185 -27.23 13.85 -15.36
N GLY A 186 -27.59 12.75 -16.03
CA GLY A 186 -28.57 12.71 -17.13
C GLY A 186 -28.07 13.23 -18.48
N ALA A 187 -26.86 13.78 -18.55
CA ALA A 187 -26.26 14.28 -19.79
C ALA A 187 -25.42 13.19 -20.49
N LYS A 188 -25.57 13.09 -21.81
CA LYS A 188 -24.82 12.14 -22.67
C LYS A 188 -23.65 12.78 -23.42
N SER A 189 -23.62 14.11 -23.49
CA SER A 189 -22.59 14.90 -24.16
C SER A 189 -22.47 16.27 -23.47
N SER A 190 -21.34 16.96 -23.67
CA SER A 190 -21.07 18.28 -23.06
C SER A 190 -21.30 18.31 -21.55
N ILE A 191 -20.83 17.27 -20.86
CA ILE A 191 -21.15 16.98 -19.47
C ILE A 191 -20.44 17.99 -18.56
N ASN A 192 -21.21 18.65 -17.70
CA ASN A 192 -20.70 19.50 -16.64
C ASN A 192 -20.94 18.84 -15.29
N ILE A 193 -19.91 18.77 -14.45
CA ILE A 193 -20.01 18.23 -13.09
C ILE A 193 -19.45 19.20 -12.06
N ASP A 194 -20.16 19.29 -10.95
CA ASP A 194 -19.73 19.98 -9.73
C ASP A 194 -19.30 18.89 -8.73
N LEU A 195 -18.00 18.74 -8.50
CA LEU A 195 -17.47 17.70 -7.62
C LEU A 195 -17.66 18.01 -6.13
N THR A 196 -18.20 19.19 -5.78
CA THR A 196 -18.65 19.51 -4.42
C THR A 196 -20.07 18.98 -4.13
N LYS A 197 -20.71 18.38 -5.14
CA LYS A 197 -22.03 17.77 -5.09
C LYS A 197 -21.97 16.31 -5.54
N ASP A 198 -23.05 15.59 -5.32
CA ASP A 198 -23.20 14.22 -5.77
C ASP A 198 -23.26 14.16 -7.30
N VAL A 199 -22.62 13.13 -7.86
CA VAL A 199 -22.60 12.85 -9.30
C VAL A 199 -23.35 11.54 -9.55
N VAL A 200 -24.32 11.58 -10.44
CA VAL A 200 -25.16 10.43 -10.78
C VAL A 200 -24.65 9.80 -12.07
N LEU A 201 -24.37 8.50 -12.04
CA LEU A 201 -23.95 7.71 -13.19
C LEU A 201 -25.09 6.77 -13.60
N GLU A 202 -25.40 6.72 -14.90
CA GLU A 202 -26.28 5.70 -15.46
C GLU A 202 -25.45 4.63 -16.17
N LEU A 203 -25.58 3.38 -15.75
CA LEU A 203 -24.74 2.26 -16.18
C LEU A 203 -25.56 1.17 -16.86
N ALA A 204 -24.94 0.46 -17.79
CA ALA A 204 -25.50 -0.76 -18.39
C ALA A 204 -24.43 -1.82 -18.62
N ASN A 205 -24.88 -3.07 -18.83
CA ASN A 205 -24.05 -4.23 -19.18
C ASN A 205 -22.84 -4.45 -18.23
N TYR A 206 -23.07 -4.26 -16.94
CA TYR A 206 -22.11 -4.51 -15.87
C TYR A 206 -22.40 -5.84 -15.15
N THR A 207 -21.45 -6.27 -14.33
CA THR A 207 -21.52 -7.48 -13.52
C THR A 207 -22.35 -7.26 -12.26
N THR A 208 -23.19 -8.23 -11.89
CA THR A 208 -24.07 -8.18 -10.71
C THR A 208 -23.78 -9.29 -9.69
N GLY A 209 -22.58 -9.87 -9.72
CA GLY A 209 -22.15 -10.86 -8.73
C GLY A 209 -22.14 -10.26 -7.31
N PRO A 210 -22.22 -11.09 -6.25
CA PRO A 210 -22.29 -10.62 -4.86
C PRO A 210 -21.14 -9.68 -4.48
N ASP A 211 -19.96 -9.97 -5.02
CA ASP A 211 -18.66 -9.33 -4.83
C ASP A 211 -18.26 -8.43 -6.02
N ALA A 212 -19.21 -8.13 -6.91
CA ALA A 212 -19.04 -7.17 -7.97
C ALA A 212 -18.99 -5.74 -7.40
N LEU A 213 -18.02 -4.96 -7.88
CA LEU A 213 -17.85 -3.55 -7.60
C LEU A 213 -17.45 -2.85 -8.89
N ILE A 214 -17.99 -1.65 -9.09
CA ILE A 214 -17.55 -0.73 -10.13
C ILE A 214 -16.53 0.23 -9.51
N ARG A 215 -15.36 0.32 -10.13
CA ARG A 215 -14.38 1.35 -9.80
C ARG A 215 -14.74 2.62 -10.56
N VAL A 216 -14.70 3.77 -9.89
CA VAL A 216 -14.90 5.08 -10.50
C VAL A 216 -13.60 5.87 -10.39
N ASP A 217 -13.03 6.24 -11.53
CA ASP A 217 -11.83 7.06 -11.63
C ASP A 217 -12.16 8.40 -12.28
N ILE A 218 -11.38 9.41 -11.95
CA ILE A 218 -11.37 10.70 -12.63
C ILE A 218 -9.96 11.09 -13.03
N VAL A 219 -9.78 11.63 -14.22
CA VAL A 219 -8.48 12.16 -14.63
C VAL A 219 -8.19 13.42 -13.84
N THR A 220 -7.06 13.40 -13.13
CA THR A 220 -6.51 14.53 -12.40
C THR A 220 -5.18 14.96 -13.01
N SER A 221 -4.74 16.19 -12.69
CA SER A 221 -3.43 16.70 -13.08
C SER A 221 -2.66 17.30 -11.90
N ILE A 222 -1.39 16.95 -11.77
CA ILE A 222 -0.46 17.51 -10.77
C ILE A 222 0.81 17.94 -11.49
N ILE A 223 1.14 19.23 -11.47
CA ILE A 223 2.34 19.80 -12.13
C ILE A 223 2.45 19.30 -13.59
N GLY A 224 1.34 19.35 -14.32
CA GLY A 224 1.27 18.93 -15.73
C GLY A 224 1.31 17.42 -15.98
N MET A 225 1.48 16.57 -14.96
CA MET A 225 1.34 15.11 -15.08
C MET A 225 -0.13 14.72 -14.92
N ARG A 226 -0.66 13.92 -15.85
CA ARG A 226 -2.05 13.45 -15.84
C ARG A 226 -2.14 11.96 -15.52
N SER A 227 -3.09 11.61 -14.65
CA SER A 227 -3.32 10.24 -14.18
C SER A 227 -4.80 10.00 -13.94
N LEU A 228 -5.24 8.74 -14.00
CA LEU A 228 -6.52 8.32 -13.46
C LEU A 228 -6.37 8.17 -11.94
N THR A 229 -7.18 8.90 -11.19
CA THR A 229 -7.22 8.80 -9.73
C THR A 229 -8.58 8.22 -9.31
N MET A 230 -8.54 7.18 -8.49
CA MET A 230 -9.76 6.54 -7.99
C MET A 230 -10.52 7.50 -7.07
N ALA A 231 -11.82 7.63 -7.29
CA ALA A 231 -12.74 8.38 -6.44
C ALA A 231 -13.54 7.46 -5.51
N ALA A 232 -14.04 6.33 -6.02
CA ALA A 232 -14.75 5.34 -5.20
C ALA A 232 -14.77 3.95 -5.85
N TYR A 233 -15.07 2.95 -5.02
CA TYR A 233 -15.67 1.69 -5.44
C TYR A 233 -17.12 1.66 -5.01
N VAL A 234 -18.01 1.18 -5.88
CA VAL A 234 -19.46 1.23 -5.67
C VAL A 234 -20.15 -0.07 -6.07
N LYS A 235 -21.23 -0.45 -5.37
CA LYS A 235 -22.09 -1.55 -5.80
C LYS A 235 -22.69 -1.27 -7.18
N PRO A 236 -22.66 -2.23 -8.12
CA PRO A 236 -23.22 -2.05 -9.45
C PRO A 236 -24.75 -1.90 -9.42
N ALA A 237 -25.26 -0.85 -10.06
CA ALA A 237 -26.69 -0.61 -10.25
C ALA A 237 -26.93 0.17 -11.56
N PRO A 238 -28.14 0.18 -12.13
CA PRO A 238 -28.42 0.92 -13.36
C PRO A 238 -28.23 2.43 -13.16
N LYS A 239 -28.42 2.89 -11.93
CA LYS A 239 -28.19 4.26 -11.49
C LYS A 239 -27.38 4.22 -10.21
N VAL A 240 -26.19 4.82 -10.23
CA VAL A 240 -25.30 4.91 -9.08
C VAL A 240 -25.09 6.38 -8.71
N VAL A 241 -25.09 6.69 -7.43
CA VAL A 241 -24.78 8.03 -6.91
C VAL A 241 -23.38 8.00 -6.31
N ILE A 242 -22.49 8.84 -6.83
CA ILE A 242 -21.16 9.07 -6.29
C ILE A 242 -21.22 10.33 -5.42
N PRO A 243 -21.09 10.20 -4.09
CA PRO A 243 -21.26 11.33 -3.19
C PRO A 243 -20.10 12.33 -3.32
N ALA A 244 -20.35 13.60 -3.02
CA ALA A 244 -19.31 14.63 -2.97
C ALA A 244 -18.10 14.22 -2.08
N ALA A 245 -18.35 13.48 -1.01
CA ALA A 245 -17.34 12.93 -0.11
C ALA A 245 -16.30 12.06 -0.84
N ALA A 246 -16.70 11.28 -1.84
CA ALA A 246 -15.78 10.45 -2.63
C ALA A 246 -14.77 11.32 -3.41
N PHE A 247 -15.21 12.45 -3.96
CA PHE A 247 -14.34 13.35 -4.70
C PHE A 247 -13.43 14.21 -3.80
N ARG A 248 -13.78 14.42 -2.52
CA ARG A 248 -12.84 14.95 -1.53
C ARG A 248 -11.77 13.94 -1.15
N ASN A 249 -12.10 12.65 -1.16
CA ASN A 249 -11.26 11.55 -0.68
C ASN A 249 -10.70 10.69 -1.81
N ILE A 250 -10.34 11.29 -2.95
CA ILE A 250 -9.72 10.53 -4.05
C ILE A 250 -8.34 9.96 -3.64
N GLU A 251 -7.90 8.91 -4.34
CA GLU A 251 -6.66 8.15 -4.10
C GLU A 251 -5.38 8.95 -4.40
N THR A 252 -5.12 9.97 -3.59
CA THR A 252 -3.94 10.83 -3.66
C THR A 252 -3.72 11.55 -2.33
N GLN A 253 -2.48 11.95 -2.08
CA GLN A 253 -2.11 12.81 -0.94
C GLN A 253 -1.52 14.16 -1.41
N ASN A 254 -1.49 14.38 -2.73
CA ASN A 254 -0.85 15.53 -3.33
C ASN A 254 -1.67 16.80 -3.19
N LYS A 255 -0.97 17.93 -3.07
CA LYS A 255 -1.57 19.27 -3.12
C LYS A 255 -1.64 19.77 -4.56
N GLY A 256 -2.54 20.72 -4.82
CA GLY A 256 -2.62 21.42 -6.11
C GLY A 256 -3.18 20.57 -7.25
N ILE A 257 -4.16 19.72 -6.94
CA ILE A 257 -4.79 18.83 -7.92
C ILE A 257 -5.71 19.64 -8.82
N GLY A 258 -5.50 19.49 -10.14
CA GLY A 258 -6.34 20.08 -11.17
C GLY A 258 -7.29 19.05 -11.78
N PHE A 259 -8.49 19.52 -12.13
CA PHE A 259 -9.54 18.75 -12.80
C PHE A 259 -9.91 19.34 -14.18
N LYS A 260 -8.97 20.05 -14.80
CA LYS A 260 -9.19 20.64 -16.13
C LYS A 260 -9.11 19.57 -17.21
N ASN A 261 -10.04 19.63 -18.17
CA ASN A 261 -10.17 18.62 -19.23
C ASN A 261 -10.20 17.22 -18.62
N SER A 262 -11.06 16.96 -17.64
CA SER A 262 -11.12 15.67 -16.98
C SER A 262 -11.93 14.66 -17.78
N TYR A 263 -11.72 13.39 -17.46
CA TYR A 263 -12.45 12.26 -18.00
C TYR A 263 -12.87 11.40 -16.80
N LEU A 264 -14.15 11.08 -16.71
CA LEU A 264 -14.68 10.19 -15.68
C LEU A 264 -14.79 8.80 -16.29
N MET A 265 -14.13 7.84 -15.67
CA MET A 265 -14.06 6.45 -16.12
C MET A 265 -14.69 5.55 -15.07
N VAL A 266 -15.40 4.53 -15.53
CA VAL A 266 -15.87 3.41 -14.73
C VAL A 266 -15.22 2.13 -15.21
N SER A 267 -14.86 1.25 -14.28
CA SER A 267 -14.30 -0.06 -14.59
C SER A 267 -15.06 -1.16 -13.86
N ASP A 268 -15.50 -2.16 -14.61
CA ASP A 268 -16.03 -3.41 -14.08
C ASP A 268 -14.93 -4.48 -14.15
N GLN A 269 -14.55 -5.02 -12.99
CA GLN A 269 -13.46 -5.99 -12.87
C GLN A 269 -13.93 -7.24 -12.14
N GLN A 270 -13.44 -8.40 -12.58
CA GLN A 270 -13.75 -9.72 -12.07
C GLN A 270 -12.46 -10.56 -11.93
N LEU A 271 -12.50 -11.53 -11.02
CA LEU A 271 -11.54 -12.63 -11.01
C LEU A 271 -12.05 -13.74 -11.94
N VAL A 272 -11.17 -14.24 -12.80
CA VAL A 272 -11.43 -15.39 -13.66
C VAL A 272 -10.32 -16.43 -13.50
N LYS A 273 -10.67 -17.70 -13.71
CA LYS A 273 -9.69 -18.77 -13.82
C LYS A 273 -9.22 -18.87 -15.26
N SER A 274 -7.92 -19.04 -15.46
CA SER A 274 -7.38 -19.38 -16.77
C SER A 274 -7.93 -20.74 -17.24
N ILE A 275 -7.86 -20.99 -18.54
CA ILE A 275 -8.24 -22.23 -19.21
C ILE A 275 -7.11 -22.72 -20.11
N ALA A 276 -7.20 -23.96 -20.59
CA ALA A 276 -6.25 -24.55 -21.54
C ALA A 276 -4.79 -24.45 -21.08
N GLN A 277 -4.53 -24.95 -19.87
CA GLN A 277 -3.18 -25.01 -19.28
C GLN A 277 -2.31 -26.06 -20.01
N SER A 278 -1.03 -25.75 -20.20
CA SER A 278 -0.02 -26.66 -20.75
C SER A 278 1.34 -26.51 -20.06
N GLY A 279 2.20 -27.52 -20.20
CA GLY A 279 3.57 -27.48 -19.71
C GLY A 279 3.65 -27.37 -18.18
N VAL A 280 4.46 -26.44 -17.67
CA VAL A 280 4.65 -26.20 -16.22
C VAL A 280 3.37 -25.79 -15.49
N PHE A 281 2.40 -25.18 -16.19
CA PHE A 281 1.13 -24.80 -15.59
C PHE A 281 0.20 -26.01 -15.56
N LYS A 282 -0.06 -26.54 -14.36
CA LYS A 282 -0.97 -27.68 -14.15
C LYS A 282 -2.33 -27.26 -13.61
N GLU A 283 -2.38 -26.17 -12.86
CA GLU A 283 -3.61 -25.66 -12.25
C GLU A 283 -4.02 -24.31 -12.89
N PRO A 284 -5.32 -23.98 -12.89
CA PRO A 284 -5.78 -22.68 -13.34
C PRO A 284 -5.18 -21.53 -12.52
N ILE A 285 -4.66 -20.54 -13.22
CA ILE A 285 -4.17 -19.29 -12.65
C ILE A 285 -5.36 -18.36 -12.44
N VAL A 286 -5.40 -17.68 -11.29
CA VAL A 286 -6.36 -16.60 -11.04
C VAL A 286 -5.86 -15.34 -11.74
N ALA A 287 -6.65 -14.86 -12.70
CA ALA A 287 -6.38 -13.64 -13.44
C ALA A 287 -7.48 -12.61 -13.19
N VAL A 288 -7.17 -11.35 -13.45
CA VAL A 288 -8.15 -10.26 -13.38
C VAL A 288 -8.60 -9.92 -14.79
N THR A 289 -9.90 -9.94 -15.02
CA THR A 289 -10.49 -9.46 -16.27
C THR A 289 -11.42 -8.30 -16.02
N GLY A 290 -11.61 -7.43 -17.00
CA GLY A 290 -12.56 -6.33 -16.85
C GLY A 290 -12.76 -5.51 -18.11
N SER A 291 -13.74 -4.64 -18.05
CA SER A 291 -14.06 -3.67 -19.10
C SER A 291 -14.14 -2.28 -18.51
N ASN A 292 -13.80 -1.26 -19.30
CA ASN A 292 -13.91 0.14 -18.91
C ASN A 292 -14.97 0.85 -19.74
N ALA A 293 -15.46 1.98 -19.26
CA ALA A 293 -16.21 2.96 -20.04
C ALA A 293 -15.97 4.35 -19.45
N GLY A 294 -16.12 5.42 -20.24
CA GLY A 294 -15.97 6.76 -19.68
C GLY A 294 -16.37 7.87 -20.62
N MET A 295 -16.45 9.07 -20.07
CA MET A 295 -16.87 10.27 -20.78
C MET A 295 -16.01 11.47 -20.37
N TRP A 296 -15.78 12.36 -21.33
CA TRP A 296 -15.19 13.67 -21.04
C TRP A 296 -16.13 14.50 -20.20
N VAL A 297 -15.59 15.17 -19.18
CA VAL A 297 -16.34 16.00 -18.24
C VAL A 297 -15.66 17.35 -18.07
N ASN A 298 -16.47 18.40 -18.03
CA ASN A 298 -16.04 19.72 -17.60
C ASN A 298 -16.35 19.87 -16.10
N VAL A 299 -15.30 19.92 -15.28
CA VAL A 299 -15.45 20.13 -13.83
C VAL A 299 -15.62 21.61 -13.58
N THR A 300 -16.83 22.02 -13.18
CA THR A 300 -17.18 23.42 -12.94
C THR A 300 -16.70 23.90 -11.58
N ASN A 301 -16.74 23.02 -10.58
CA ASN A 301 -16.25 23.25 -9.22
C ASN A 301 -15.43 22.04 -8.76
N SER A 302 -14.23 22.31 -8.25
CA SER A 302 -13.34 21.29 -7.70
C SER A 302 -13.52 21.18 -6.18
N PRO A 303 -13.39 19.99 -5.59
CA PRO A 303 -13.48 19.83 -4.16
C PRO A 303 -12.16 20.24 -3.49
N GLU A 304 -12.23 20.58 -2.20
CA GLU A 304 -11.03 20.56 -1.36
C GLU A 304 -10.69 19.10 -1.03
N ILE A 305 -9.44 18.71 -1.30
CA ILE A 305 -8.99 17.34 -1.10
C ILE A 305 -8.70 17.09 0.38
N GLU A 306 -9.39 16.11 0.95
CA GLU A 306 -9.18 15.59 2.28
C GLU A 306 -7.86 14.81 2.34
N LYS A 307 -7.04 15.13 3.34
CA LYS A 307 -5.72 14.52 3.58
C LYS A 307 -5.76 13.46 4.67
N GLY A 308 -6.87 13.36 5.38
CA GLY A 308 -7.05 12.50 6.53
C GLY A 308 -6.69 13.21 7.83
N ILE A 309 -6.50 12.42 8.88
CA ILE A 309 -6.30 12.89 10.24
C ILE A 309 -4.85 12.65 10.64
N VAL A 310 -4.13 13.74 10.92
CA VAL A 310 -2.77 13.68 11.46
C VAL A 310 -2.69 14.63 12.64
N PHE A 311 -2.19 14.15 13.78
CA PHE A 311 -1.87 14.99 14.93
C PHE A 311 -0.70 14.40 15.71
N SER A 312 0.04 15.28 16.36
CA SER A 312 1.07 14.92 17.32
C SER A 312 0.89 15.75 18.59
N GLU A 313 1.06 15.11 19.74
CA GLU A 313 0.90 15.75 21.04
C GLU A 313 1.89 15.19 22.06
N VAL A 314 2.13 15.94 23.14
CA VAL A 314 2.87 15.46 24.29
C VAL A 314 1.86 15.15 25.38
N ASP A 315 1.72 13.87 25.69
CA ASP A 315 0.79 13.38 26.69
C ASP A 315 1.49 13.19 28.04
N LYS A 316 0.85 13.67 29.11
CA LYS A 316 1.31 13.45 30.49
C LYS A 316 0.56 12.29 31.10
N VAL A 317 1.22 11.15 31.22
CA VAL A 317 0.66 9.93 31.82
C VAL A 317 1.49 9.54 33.02
N ASN A 318 0.86 9.44 34.20
CA ASN A 318 1.52 9.05 35.45
C ASN A 318 2.78 9.85 35.80
N GLY A 319 2.84 11.11 35.39
CA GLY A 319 4.00 12.00 35.60
C GLY A 319 5.09 11.91 34.53
N SER A 320 4.99 10.99 33.58
CA SER A 320 5.86 10.85 32.41
C SER A 320 5.31 11.66 31.23
N GLU A 321 6.21 12.25 30.43
CA GLU A 321 5.87 12.88 29.15
C GLU A 321 6.11 11.88 28.00
N LEU A 322 5.08 11.63 27.21
CA LEU A 322 5.09 10.71 26.08
C LEU A 322 4.81 11.49 24.80
N GLU A 323 5.63 11.32 23.76
CA GLU A 323 5.38 11.94 22.45
C GLU A 323 4.50 11.00 21.62
N VAL A 324 3.27 11.42 21.34
CA VAL A 324 2.27 10.66 20.60
C VAL A 324 2.16 11.22 19.19
N SER A 325 2.16 10.35 18.17
CA SER A 325 1.82 10.71 16.79
C SER A 325 0.79 9.76 16.24
N VAL A 326 -0.25 10.32 15.63
CA VAL A 326 -1.36 9.57 15.01
C VAL A 326 -1.48 9.95 13.56
N LYS A 327 -1.70 8.93 12.72
CA LYS A 327 -1.96 9.07 11.30
C LYS A 327 -3.09 8.16 10.85
N LYS A 328 -4.09 8.76 10.22
CA LYS A 328 -5.11 8.10 9.41
C LYS A 328 -5.18 8.84 8.07
N LEU A 329 -4.97 8.12 6.97
CA LEU A 329 -5.09 8.72 5.65
C LEU A 329 -6.56 8.98 5.30
N ASN A 330 -6.82 9.66 4.18
CA ASN A 330 -8.19 9.93 3.73
C ASN A 330 -8.98 8.65 3.42
N ALA A 331 -10.29 8.77 3.15
CA ALA A 331 -11.17 7.63 3.02
C ALA A 331 -10.85 6.68 1.84
N ALA A 332 -10.09 7.10 0.82
CA ALA A 332 -9.60 6.18 -0.21
C ALA A 332 -8.56 5.18 0.33
N TYR A 333 -7.78 5.59 1.33
CA TYR A 333 -6.70 4.78 1.91
C TYR A 333 -7.02 4.20 3.29
N ALA A 334 -8.12 4.62 3.92
CA ALA A 334 -8.44 4.23 5.27
C ALA A 334 -9.93 3.95 5.52
N MET A 335 -10.20 2.88 6.26
CA MET A 335 -11.55 2.45 6.66
C MET A 335 -12.06 3.20 7.89
N PRO A 336 -13.36 3.48 8.03
CA PRO A 336 -13.93 4.04 9.25
C PRO A 336 -13.75 3.07 10.44
N LEU A 337 -13.37 3.58 11.62
CA LEU A 337 -13.18 2.77 12.83
C LEU A 337 -14.42 1.95 13.22
N SER A 338 -15.60 2.44 12.87
CA SER A 338 -16.86 1.74 13.09
C SER A 338 -16.97 0.40 12.36
N PHE A 339 -16.16 0.14 11.33
CA PHE A 339 -16.18 -1.11 10.56
C PHE A 339 -15.32 -2.21 11.20
N ALA A 340 -14.45 -1.88 12.16
CA ALA A 340 -13.63 -2.86 12.87
C ALA A 340 -14.43 -3.63 13.94
N LYS A 341 -15.40 -4.46 13.53
CA LYS A 341 -16.29 -5.20 14.45
C LYS A 341 -15.63 -6.45 15.03
N LYS A 342 -14.83 -7.17 14.25
CA LYS A 342 -14.02 -8.32 14.67
C LYS A 342 -12.55 -8.01 14.42
N ILE A 343 -11.74 -8.05 15.48
CA ILE A 343 -10.34 -7.64 15.46
C ILE A 343 -9.48 -8.86 15.76
N ALA A 344 -8.67 -9.30 14.81
CA ALA A 344 -7.64 -10.30 15.06
C ALA A 344 -6.31 -9.61 15.36
N VAL A 345 -5.52 -10.15 16.29
CA VAL A 345 -4.15 -9.67 16.50
C VAL A 345 -3.25 -10.41 15.51
N ALA A 346 -2.67 -9.68 14.57
CA ALA A 346 -1.80 -10.25 13.54
C ALA A 346 -0.33 -10.31 13.98
N SER A 347 0.13 -9.33 14.75
CA SER A 347 1.48 -9.36 15.32
C SER A 347 1.53 -8.71 16.70
N MET A 348 2.33 -9.27 17.59
CA MET A 348 2.55 -8.78 18.95
C MET A 348 4.00 -9.08 19.35
N SER A 349 4.85 -8.06 19.35
CA SER A 349 6.28 -8.26 19.55
C SER A 349 6.97 -7.19 20.39
N ILE A 350 8.07 -7.57 21.02
CA ILE A 350 9.03 -6.66 21.62
C ILE A 350 10.41 -6.93 21.02
N GLN A 351 11.12 -5.86 20.65
CA GLN A 351 12.46 -5.97 20.08
C GLN A 351 13.37 -4.88 20.62
N GLY A 352 14.67 -5.06 20.54
CA GLY A 352 15.64 -4.03 20.91
C GLY A 352 17.08 -4.47 20.70
N THR A 353 17.99 -3.50 20.75
CA THR A 353 19.43 -3.79 20.82
C THR A 353 19.88 -3.85 22.27
N THR A 354 20.72 -4.82 22.58
CA THR A 354 21.37 -4.96 23.89
C THR A 354 22.74 -4.29 23.93
N GLN A 355 23.26 -3.83 22.78
CA GLN A 355 24.50 -3.07 22.71
C GLN A 355 24.34 -1.78 21.91
N LEU A 356 25.08 -0.75 22.34
CA LEU A 356 25.27 0.49 21.58
C LEU A 356 26.75 0.87 21.61
N TYR A 357 27.39 0.96 20.44
CA TYR A 357 28.72 1.52 20.28
C TYR A 357 28.65 2.84 19.50
N GLU A 358 29.07 3.93 20.14
CA GLU A 358 29.21 5.24 19.50
C GLU A 358 30.68 5.66 19.48
N SER A 359 31.15 6.13 18.32
CA SER A 359 32.45 6.81 18.19
C SER A 359 32.23 8.25 17.72
N LYS A 360 32.80 9.19 18.46
CA LYS A 360 32.82 10.62 18.09
C LYS A 360 34.26 11.05 17.91
N THR A 361 34.62 11.41 16.68
CA THR A 361 35.93 12.00 16.37
C THR A 361 35.85 13.51 16.48
N ASN A 362 36.64 14.09 17.37
CA ASN A 362 36.88 15.53 17.38
C ASN A 362 38.01 15.83 16.37
N ASN A 363 37.63 16.34 15.20
CA ASN A 363 38.58 16.66 14.13
C ASN A 363 39.59 17.77 14.49
N TRP A 364 39.29 18.57 15.52
CA TRP A 364 40.15 19.67 15.97
C TRP A 364 41.26 19.18 16.92
N THR A 365 40.93 18.26 17.83
CA THR A 365 41.89 17.68 18.78
C THR A 365 42.45 16.33 18.30
N LYS A 366 42.00 15.83 17.15
CA LYS A 366 42.24 14.47 16.64
C LYS A 366 41.99 13.38 17.70
N THR A 367 41.02 13.61 18.58
CA THR A 367 40.69 12.67 19.65
C THR A 367 39.44 11.89 19.26
N GLU A 368 39.54 10.56 19.28
CA GLU A 368 38.39 9.68 19.15
C GLU A 368 37.85 9.36 20.54
N THR A 369 36.58 9.65 20.78
CA THR A 369 35.89 9.24 22.01
C THR A 369 34.92 8.13 21.66
N THR A 370 35.14 6.95 22.25
CA THR A 370 34.26 5.81 22.08
C THR A 370 33.42 5.62 23.34
N LYS A 371 32.16 5.21 23.16
CA LYS A 371 31.23 4.86 24.24
C LYS A 371 30.56 3.54 23.89
N SER A 372 30.59 2.61 24.84
CA SER A 372 29.82 1.38 24.78
C SER A 372 28.75 1.39 25.87
N ILE A 373 27.54 0.98 25.52
CA ILE A 373 26.51 0.59 26.47
C ILE A 373 26.20 -0.88 26.21
N ASP A 374 26.35 -1.69 27.25
CA ASP A 374 25.92 -3.09 27.24
C ASP A 374 24.73 -3.22 28.20
N PHE A 375 23.62 -3.69 27.66
CA PHE A 375 22.41 -4.02 28.39
C PHE A 375 22.37 -5.54 28.57
N PRO A 376 22.13 -6.05 29.79
CA PRO A 376 22.11 -7.49 30.02
C PRO A 376 21.00 -8.16 29.21
N GLN A 377 21.25 -9.41 28.80
CA GLN A 377 20.24 -10.24 28.18
C GLN A 377 19.03 -10.38 29.11
N ILE A 378 17.83 -10.20 28.55
CA ILE A 378 16.59 -10.27 29.32
C ILE A 378 16.13 -11.73 29.36
N PRO A 379 15.83 -12.30 30.54
CA PRO A 379 15.24 -13.63 30.63
C PRO A 379 13.96 -13.75 29.81
N GLU A 380 13.85 -14.83 29.03
CA GLU A 380 12.72 -15.08 28.12
C GLU A 380 11.36 -15.05 28.85
N GLU A 381 11.29 -15.65 30.04
CA GLU A 381 10.08 -15.65 30.87
C GLU A 381 9.59 -14.22 31.20
N TRP A 382 10.51 -13.27 31.38
CA TRP A 382 10.15 -11.88 31.69
C TRP A 382 9.60 -11.17 30.45
N LEU A 383 10.17 -11.45 29.27
CA LEU A 383 9.68 -10.93 27.99
C LEU A 383 8.28 -11.48 27.68
N GLN A 384 8.04 -12.76 27.91
CA GLN A 384 6.73 -13.39 27.72
C GLN A 384 5.65 -12.80 28.63
N GLU A 385 5.98 -12.47 29.88
CA GLU A 385 5.02 -11.80 30.79
C GLU A 385 4.72 -10.35 30.36
N VAL A 386 5.75 -9.61 29.91
CA VAL A 386 5.56 -8.28 29.31
C VAL A 386 4.63 -8.38 28.10
N LEU A 387 4.86 -9.35 27.22
CA LEU A 387 4.05 -9.58 26.02
C LEU A 387 2.60 -9.97 26.35
N ALA A 388 2.37 -10.78 27.39
CA ALA A 388 1.02 -11.08 27.87
C ALA A 388 0.30 -9.82 28.38
N GLY A 389 1.02 -8.96 29.11
CA GLY A 389 0.52 -7.66 29.55
C GLY A 389 0.21 -6.71 28.38
N MET A 390 1.09 -6.66 27.38
CA MET A 390 0.87 -5.91 26.14
C MET A 390 -0.39 -6.40 25.43
N TYR A 391 -0.51 -7.72 25.20
CA TYR A 391 -1.66 -8.30 24.53
C TYR A 391 -2.96 -7.90 25.22
N ALA A 392 -3.06 -8.09 26.54
CA ALA A 392 -4.26 -7.76 27.29
C ALA A 392 -4.62 -6.26 27.21
N GLN A 393 -3.65 -5.37 27.42
CA GLN A 393 -3.92 -3.93 27.51
C GLN A 393 -4.21 -3.28 26.17
N PHE A 394 -3.44 -3.61 25.12
CA PHE A 394 -3.65 -3.02 23.81
C PHE A 394 -4.94 -3.53 23.16
N THR A 395 -5.25 -4.82 23.27
CA THR A 395 -6.52 -5.37 22.75
C THR A 395 -7.73 -4.78 23.49
N GLN A 396 -7.65 -4.64 24.83
CA GLN A 396 -8.70 -3.99 25.61
C GLN A 396 -8.87 -2.51 25.22
N ALA A 397 -7.78 -1.76 25.07
CA ALA A 397 -7.80 -0.36 24.66
C ALA A 397 -8.45 -0.21 23.27
N THR A 398 -8.05 -1.03 22.29
CA THR A 398 -8.64 -1.02 20.95
C THR A 398 -10.13 -1.35 20.98
N ALA A 399 -10.51 -2.47 21.62
CA ALA A 399 -11.89 -2.94 21.70
C ALA A 399 -12.83 -1.91 22.35
N ALA A 400 -12.38 -1.26 23.43
CA ALA A 400 -13.15 -0.26 24.15
C ALA A 400 -13.47 0.97 23.27
N VAL A 401 -12.57 1.36 22.37
CA VAL A 401 -12.78 2.54 21.52
C VAL A 401 -13.50 2.19 20.22
N SER A 402 -13.15 1.09 19.56
CA SER A 402 -13.82 0.66 18.32
C SER A 402 -15.22 0.07 18.54
N ASN A 403 -15.52 -0.36 19.78
CA ASN A 403 -16.66 -1.22 20.10
C ASN A 403 -16.63 -2.52 19.27
N GLY A 404 -15.42 -3.06 19.08
CA GLY A 404 -15.16 -4.31 18.37
C GLY A 404 -14.88 -5.47 19.33
N GLN A 405 -15.14 -6.69 18.87
CA GLN A 405 -14.78 -7.93 19.53
C GLN A 405 -13.37 -8.36 19.10
N VAL A 406 -12.50 -8.64 20.07
CA VAL A 406 -11.18 -9.22 19.80
C VAL A 406 -11.35 -10.74 19.64
N LEU A 407 -10.86 -11.28 18.52
CA LEU A 407 -10.85 -12.71 18.25
C LEU A 407 -9.80 -13.42 19.12
N PRO A 408 -9.93 -14.74 19.35
CA PRO A 408 -8.94 -15.50 20.09
C PRO A 408 -7.51 -15.31 19.55
N GLU A 409 -6.52 -15.30 20.44
CA GLU A 409 -5.10 -15.09 20.11
C GLU A 409 -4.54 -16.11 19.10
N ASN A 410 -5.14 -17.29 19.00
CA ASN A 410 -4.75 -18.32 18.03
C ASN A 410 -5.46 -18.18 16.67
N ALA A 411 -6.35 -17.20 16.47
CA ALA A 411 -7.13 -17.06 15.23
C ALA A 411 -6.22 -16.91 14.00
N ILE A 412 -5.18 -16.07 14.10
CA ILE A 412 -4.21 -15.86 13.01
C ILE A 412 -3.27 -17.05 12.89
N PRO A 413 -2.61 -17.55 13.95
CA PRO A 413 -1.77 -18.74 13.87
C PRO A 413 -2.47 -20.01 13.35
N SER A 414 -3.80 -20.11 13.49
CA SER A 414 -4.59 -21.27 13.02
C SER A 414 -5.13 -21.10 11.60
N ALA A 415 -4.92 -19.94 10.95
CA ALA A 415 -5.39 -19.70 9.60
C ALA A 415 -4.54 -20.50 8.59
N PRO A 416 -5.15 -21.19 7.60
CA PRO A 416 -4.38 -21.93 6.59
C PRO A 416 -3.35 -21.06 5.84
N SER A 417 -3.70 -19.82 5.55
CA SER A 417 -2.77 -18.87 4.92
C SER A 417 -1.62 -18.44 5.82
N TYR A 418 -1.68 -18.72 7.13
CA TYR A 418 -0.64 -18.35 8.09
C TYR A 418 0.69 -19.00 7.77
N GLU A 419 0.71 -20.31 7.47
CA GLU A 419 1.93 -21.04 7.11
C GLU A 419 2.60 -20.43 5.88
N LEU A 420 1.81 -20.07 4.87
CA LEU A 420 2.30 -19.43 3.64
C LEU A 420 2.88 -18.04 3.92
N VAL A 421 2.39 -17.35 4.95
CA VAL A 421 2.92 -16.04 5.32
C VAL A 421 4.04 -16.09 6.36
N GLN A 422 4.38 -17.26 6.91
CA GLN A 422 5.49 -17.37 7.87
C GLN A 422 6.85 -17.06 7.26
N ASP A 423 7.06 -17.39 5.98
CA ASP A 423 8.25 -16.98 5.24
C ASP A 423 8.42 -15.45 5.23
N PHE A 424 7.30 -14.73 5.36
CA PHE A 424 7.23 -13.29 5.47
C PHE A 424 7.35 -12.78 6.90
N PHE A 425 7.52 -13.59 7.94
CA PHE A 425 7.71 -13.06 9.28
C PHE A 425 9.19 -12.96 9.66
N LYS A 426 9.52 -12.05 10.57
CA LYS A 426 10.84 -12.08 11.20
C LYS A 426 10.89 -13.24 12.20
N ASP A 427 11.99 -13.97 12.16
CA ASP A 427 12.28 -14.99 13.15
C ASP A 427 12.62 -14.35 14.49
N GLU A 428 12.22 -15.00 15.58
CA GLU A 428 12.68 -14.62 16.91
C GLU A 428 14.20 -14.70 16.97
N MET A 429 14.79 -13.78 17.72
CA MET A 429 16.23 -13.76 17.97
C MET A 429 16.45 -13.31 19.41
N ASN A 430 17.40 -13.92 20.10
CA ASN A 430 17.80 -13.48 21.43
C ASN A 430 19.30 -13.70 21.57
N THR A 431 20.06 -12.77 21.00
CA THR A 431 21.53 -12.80 20.97
C THR A 431 22.10 -11.78 21.95
N ALA A 432 23.43 -11.76 22.09
CA ALA A 432 24.12 -10.78 22.93
C ALA A 432 23.99 -9.32 22.43
N ASP A 433 23.57 -9.11 21.18
CA ASP A 433 23.53 -7.79 20.53
C ASP A 433 22.11 -7.28 20.28
N GLN A 434 21.14 -8.18 20.15
CA GLN A 434 19.75 -7.86 19.83
C GLN A 434 18.79 -8.95 20.27
N PHE A 435 17.54 -8.55 20.50
CA PHE A 435 16.45 -9.49 20.70
C PHE A 435 15.19 -9.08 19.92
N LEU A 436 14.39 -10.08 19.57
CA LEU A 436 13.02 -10.02 19.08
C LEU A 436 12.30 -11.22 19.67
N THR A 437 11.28 -10.95 20.47
CA THR A 437 10.42 -11.96 21.08
C THR A 437 8.97 -11.65 20.73
N VAL A 438 8.17 -12.70 20.51
CA VAL A 438 6.79 -12.58 20.06
C VAL A 438 5.83 -13.29 21.02
N TYR A 439 4.59 -12.81 21.08
CA TYR A 439 3.56 -13.45 21.90
C TYR A 439 2.91 -14.59 21.11
N LYS A 440 3.03 -15.84 21.58
CA LYS A 440 2.29 -17.02 21.06
C LYS A 440 2.25 -17.12 19.53
N ASN A 441 3.43 -17.07 18.89
CA ASN A 441 3.60 -17.13 17.45
C ASN A 441 2.94 -15.99 16.67
N LEU A 442 2.72 -14.80 17.26
CA LEU A 442 2.23 -13.60 16.57
C LEU A 442 3.39 -12.77 16.03
N ASN A 443 4.11 -13.34 15.06
CA ASN A 443 5.34 -12.76 14.54
C ASN A 443 5.11 -11.49 13.71
N PRO A 444 6.08 -10.55 13.69
CA PRO A 444 5.95 -9.34 12.88
C PRO A 444 6.14 -9.62 11.39
N ILE A 445 5.31 -9.00 10.56
CA ILE A 445 5.31 -9.12 9.09
C ILE A 445 6.50 -8.34 8.49
N LYS A 446 7.32 -9.02 7.69
CA LYS A 446 8.32 -8.45 6.78
C LYS A 446 7.58 -7.62 5.71
N PRO A 447 8.21 -6.59 5.14
CA PRO A 447 7.64 -5.85 4.01
C PRO A 447 7.52 -6.76 2.77
N LEU A 448 6.38 -6.71 2.07
CA LEU A 448 6.05 -7.57 0.92
C LEU A 448 5.85 -6.83 -0.40
N THR A 449 5.98 -7.57 -1.51
CA THR A 449 5.68 -7.11 -2.88
C THR A 449 4.17 -6.96 -3.10
N SER A 450 3.78 -6.20 -4.12
CA SER A 450 2.37 -5.94 -4.46
C SER A 450 1.58 -7.17 -4.92
N SER A 451 2.23 -8.19 -5.48
CA SER A 451 1.58 -9.44 -5.93
C SER A 451 1.20 -10.34 -4.75
N SER A 452 2.14 -10.57 -3.83
CA SER A 452 1.90 -11.35 -2.60
C SER A 452 0.82 -10.73 -1.72
N MET A 453 0.68 -9.39 -1.67
CA MET A 453 -0.42 -8.71 -0.95
C MET A 453 -1.82 -8.88 -1.58
N ARG A 454 -1.90 -9.18 -2.89
CA ARG A 454 -3.16 -9.17 -3.64
C ARG A 454 -3.88 -10.52 -3.56
N LEU A 455 -3.14 -11.61 -3.65
CA LEU A 455 -3.67 -12.97 -3.70
C LEU A 455 -3.44 -13.74 -2.39
N PHE A 456 -2.41 -13.35 -1.63
CA PHE A 456 -1.98 -13.97 -0.38
C PHE A 456 -1.79 -12.87 0.69
N GLY A 457 -1.39 -13.20 1.92
CA GLY A 457 -1.15 -12.19 2.96
C GLY A 457 -2.39 -11.72 3.73
N GLU A 458 -2.43 -10.44 4.11
CA GLU A 458 -3.39 -9.90 5.09
C GLU A 458 -4.86 -10.02 4.68
N ASN A 459 -5.18 -9.86 3.39
CA ASN A 459 -6.54 -10.06 2.90
C ASN A 459 -6.99 -11.53 3.03
N ALA A 460 -6.08 -12.49 2.85
CA ALA A 460 -6.38 -13.90 3.06
C ALA A 460 -6.63 -14.18 4.55
N LEU A 461 -5.78 -13.65 5.43
CA LEU A 461 -5.95 -13.74 6.88
C LEU A 461 -7.29 -13.16 7.34
N LEU A 462 -7.65 -11.95 6.88
CA LEU A 462 -8.94 -11.31 7.19
C LEU A 462 -10.11 -12.21 6.76
N LYS A 463 -10.05 -12.77 5.55
CA LYS A 463 -11.10 -13.62 5.00
C LYS A 463 -11.25 -14.96 5.74
N GLU A 464 -10.15 -15.67 5.99
CA GLU A 464 -10.14 -17.00 6.61
C GLU A 464 -10.53 -16.96 8.09
N THR A 465 -10.09 -15.91 8.81
CA THR A 465 -10.45 -15.71 10.22
C THR A 465 -11.81 -15.04 10.39
N GLY A 466 -12.38 -14.46 9.32
CA GLY A 466 -13.59 -13.65 9.37
C GLY A 466 -13.42 -12.36 10.18
N ALA A 467 -12.19 -11.85 10.28
CA ALA A 467 -11.86 -10.60 10.93
C ALA A 467 -12.12 -9.41 9.99
N ASP A 468 -12.53 -8.27 10.56
CA ASP A 468 -12.68 -7.00 9.85
C ASP A 468 -11.41 -6.14 9.93
N ALA A 469 -10.54 -6.45 10.89
CA ALA A 469 -9.30 -5.72 11.15
C ALA A 469 -8.19 -6.63 11.69
N LEU A 470 -6.95 -6.30 11.31
CA LEU A 470 -5.73 -6.91 11.82
C LEU A 470 -4.98 -5.89 12.70
N LEU A 471 -4.92 -6.14 14.00
CA LEU A 471 -4.17 -5.32 14.94
C LEU A 471 -2.71 -5.78 15.01
N LYS A 472 -1.78 -4.84 14.85
CA LYS A 472 -0.34 -5.06 14.94
C LYS A 472 0.25 -4.15 16.01
N VAL A 473 0.90 -4.73 17.00
CA VAL A 473 1.50 -4.00 18.11
C VAL A 473 2.96 -4.39 18.24
N SER A 474 3.84 -3.39 18.31
CA SER A 474 5.26 -3.62 18.58
C SER A 474 5.83 -2.58 19.53
N ILE A 475 6.70 -3.00 20.44
CA ILE A 475 7.54 -2.09 21.22
C ILE A 475 9.01 -2.32 20.81
N ALA A 476 9.66 -1.25 20.36
CA ALA A 476 11.10 -1.23 20.13
C ALA A 476 11.80 -0.52 21.29
N LEU A 477 12.71 -1.21 21.98
CA LEU A 477 13.58 -0.63 22.99
C LEU A 477 14.85 -0.11 22.31
N GLN A 478 15.11 1.19 22.42
CA GLN A 478 16.30 1.82 21.85
C GLN A 478 17.21 2.34 22.96
N LEU A 479 18.47 1.90 22.92
CA LEU A 479 19.56 2.45 23.71
C LEU A 479 19.95 3.82 23.17
N SER A 480 20.21 4.76 24.07
CA SER A 480 20.75 6.08 23.74
C SER A 480 21.75 6.56 24.78
N TYR A 481 22.64 7.46 24.37
CA TYR A 481 23.59 8.13 25.26
C TYR A 481 23.50 9.65 25.09
N ASP A 482 22.74 10.32 25.96
CA ASP A 482 22.75 11.78 26.09
C ASP A 482 23.09 12.17 27.53
N GLY A 483 24.40 12.27 27.81
CA GLY A 483 24.94 12.45 29.16
C GLY A 483 24.90 11.21 30.05
N LYS A 484 23.78 10.46 30.04
CA LYS A 484 23.59 9.19 30.78
C LYS A 484 23.04 8.10 29.84
N PRO A 485 23.43 6.82 30.03
CA PRO A 485 22.85 5.73 29.27
C PRO A 485 21.37 5.58 29.61
N ALA A 486 20.53 5.51 28.58
CA ALA A 486 19.09 5.38 28.72
C ALA A 486 18.54 4.32 27.77
N MET A 487 17.44 3.69 28.18
CA MET A 487 16.60 2.86 27.32
C MET A 487 15.26 3.55 27.12
N THR A 488 14.86 3.75 25.87
CA THR A 488 13.59 4.42 25.52
C THR A 488 12.69 3.44 24.77
N PRO A 489 11.45 3.18 25.24
CA PRO A 489 10.51 2.36 24.50
C PRO A 489 9.79 3.20 23.42
N TYR A 490 9.66 2.61 22.23
CA TYR A 490 8.91 3.16 21.11
C TYR A 490 7.80 2.18 20.76
N LEU A 491 6.56 2.54 21.07
CA LEU A 491 5.38 1.80 20.64
C LEU A 491 5.04 2.15 19.19
N THR A 492 4.72 1.14 18.40
CA THR A 492 4.01 1.28 17.13
C THR A 492 2.79 0.39 17.14
N VAL A 493 1.62 0.99 16.89
CA VAL A 493 0.34 0.28 16.72
C VAL A 493 -0.23 0.60 15.35
N GLU A 494 -0.48 -0.42 14.56
CA GLU A 494 -1.19 -0.30 13.29
C GLU A 494 -2.42 -1.20 13.32
N MET A 495 -3.49 -0.75 12.67
CA MET A 495 -4.66 -1.59 12.47
C MET A 495 -5.02 -1.59 11.00
N ASP A 496 -4.87 -2.73 10.36
CA ASP A 496 -5.07 -2.89 8.92
C ASP A 496 -6.46 -3.44 8.63
N GLY A 497 -7.03 -3.04 7.50
CA GLY A 497 -8.30 -3.50 7.00
C GLY A 497 -8.16 -4.16 5.63
N VAL A 498 -9.30 -4.51 5.03
CA VAL A 498 -9.31 -5.02 3.67
C VAL A 498 -8.83 -3.95 2.67
N SER A 499 -8.32 -4.40 1.53
CA SER A 499 -8.05 -3.50 0.39
C SER A 499 -9.32 -2.77 -0.06
N ASN A 500 -9.22 -1.47 -0.38
CA ASN A 500 -10.35 -0.70 -0.91
C ASN A 500 -10.72 -1.22 -2.31
N GLY A 501 -11.93 -1.73 -2.49
CA GLY A 501 -12.33 -2.46 -3.71
C GLY A 501 -11.84 -3.91 -3.80
N GLY A 502 -11.22 -4.44 -2.75
CA GLY A 502 -10.70 -5.81 -2.67
C GLY A 502 -9.54 -6.06 -3.63
N PHE A 503 -9.60 -7.16 -4.40
CA PHE A 503 -8.58 -7.52 -5.40
C PHE A 503 -8.37 -6.47 -6.51
N ARG A 504 -9.26 -5.48 -6.61
CA ARG A 504 -9.21 -4.37 -7.58
C ARG A 504 -8.27 -3.25 -7.15
N SER A 505 -7.89 -3.21 -5.86
CA SER A 505 -6.94 -2.24 -5.33
C SER A 505 -5.55 -2.45 -5.92
N PHE A 506 -4.91 -1.35 -6.34
CA PHE A 506 -3.49 -1.35 -6.71
C PHE A 506 -2.58 -0.85 -5.58
N VAL A 507 -3.16 -0.31 -4.51
CA VAL A 507 -2.43 0.27 -3.36
C VAL A 507 -2.30 -0.69 -2.18
N GLY A 508 -2.93 -1.86 -2.26
CA GLY A 508 -2.93 -2.89 -1.21
C GLY A 508 -4.01 -2.66 -0.15
N ASN A 509 -3.76 -3.24 1.03
CA ASN A 509 -4.62 -3.13 2.21
C ASN A 509 -4.76 -1.68 2.66
N THR A 510 -5.97 -1.33 3.11
CA THR A 510 -6.18 -0.04 3.78
C THR A 510 -5.78 -0.13 5.24
N LYS A 511 -5.62 1.03 5.88
CA LYS A 511 -5.42 1.10 7.34
C LYS A 511 -6.64 1.72 8.01
N TYR A 512 -6.97 1.28 9.21
CA TYR A 512 -7.82 2.07 10.10
C TYR A 512 -7.02 3.23 10.72
N PHE A 513 -5.77 2.98 11.13
CA PHE A 513 -4.83 3.99 11.65
C PHE A 513 -3.41 3.44 11.81
N SER A 514 -2.48 4.37 12.05
CA SER A 514 -1.16 4.11 12.62
C SER A 514 -0.93 5.08 13.78
N VAL A 515 -0.44 4.56 14.90
CA VAL A 515 -0.08 5.32 16.11
C VAL A 515 1.35 4.97 16.49
N THR A 516 2.18 5.98 16.70
CA THR A 516 3.51 5.83 17.30
C THR A 516 3.57 6.60 18.60
N ILE A 517 4.19 6.00 19.62
CA ILE A 517 4.39 6.66 20.92
C ILE A 517 5.82 6.43 21.38
N LYS A 518 6.54 7.52 21.61
CA LYS A 518 7.83 7.48 22.28
C LYS A 518 7.59 7.65 23.78
N GLY A 519 7.93 6.62 24.55
CA GLY A 519 7.84 6.65 26.01
C GLY A 519 8.94 7.49 26.65
N ALA A 520 8.92 7.59 27.98
CA ALA A 520 9.93 8.33 28.71
C ALA A 520 11.27 7.56 28.71
N PRO A 521 12.43 8.24 28.64
CA PRO A 521 13.71 7.58 28.75
C PRO A 521 13.93 7.02 30.16
N TYR A 522 14.22 5.72 30.28
CA TYR A 522 14.63 5.10 31.54
C TYR A 522 16.15 5.13 31.67
N ILE A 523 16.66 5.83 32.69
CA ILE A 523 18.11 5.93 32.93
C ILE A 523 18.65 4.63 33.51
N ILE A 524 19.60 4.02 32.80
CA ILE A 524 20.29 2.80 33.22
C ILE A 524 21.35 3.19 34.25
N LYS A 525 21.24 2.65 35.47
CA LYS A 525 22.20 2.92 36.56
C LYS A 525 23.35 1.91 36.51
N LYS A 526 24.59 2.41 36.51
CA LYS A 526 25.81 1.58 36.52
C LYS A 526 25.83 0.66 37.75
N GLY A 527 26.11 -0.63 37.54
CA GLY A 527 26.28 -1.63 38.61
C GLY A 527 24.97 -2.13 39.24
N LYS A 528 23.81 -1.78 38.68
CA LYS A 528 22.51 -2.29 39.14
C LYS A 528 22.16 -3.56 38.37
N THR A 529 21.82 -4.62 39.09
CA THR A 529 21.33 -5.87 38.49
C THR A 529 19.94 -5.65 37.92
N LEU A 530 19.74 -6.04 36.66
CA LEU A 530 18.44 -5.99 36.00
C LEU A 530 17.45 -6.87 36.79
N THR A 531 16.36 -6.25 37.27
CA THR A 531 15.24 -7.00 37.87
C THR A 531 14.00 -6.97 36.98
N LYS A 532 13.05 -7.85 37.26
CA LYS A 532 11.76 -7.91 36.59
C LYS A 532 11.00 -6.57 36.70
N GLU A 533 11.01 -5.94 37.88
CA GLU A 533 10.37 -4.64 38.10
C GLU A 533 11.04 -3.52 37.31
N GLU A 534 12.34 -3.62 37.05
CA GLU A 534 13.05 -2.66 36.20
C GLU A 534 12.65 -2.80 34.74
N ILE A 535 12.46 -4.03 34.24
CA ILE A 535 11.94 -4.26 32.89
C ILE A 535 10.55 -3.61 32.71
N THR A 536 9.65 -3.74 33.68
CA THR A 536 8.33 -3.08 33.62
C THR A 536 8.46 -1.55 33.50
N LYS A 537 9.40 -0.95 34.23
CA LYS A 537 9.69 0.50 34.18
C LYS A 537 10.37 0.94 32.89
N ILE A 538 11.13 0.06 32.25
CA ILE A 538 11.78 0.31 30.96
C ILE A 538 10.73 0.27 29.85
N VAL A 539 9.93 -0.80 29.79
CA VAL A 539 8.99 -1.06 28.69
C VAL A 539 7.77 -0.14 28.77
N GLN A 540 7.32 0.23 29.98
CA GLN A 540 6.24 1.21 30.22
C GLN A 540 4.89 0.82 29.58
N VAL A 541 4.55 -0.47 29.56
CA VAL A 541 3.33 -0.97 28.91
C VAL A 541 2.07 -0.21 29.34
N ASN A 542 1.91 0.04 30.64
CA ASN A 542 0.73 0.74 31.19
C ASN A 542 0.61 2.18 30.67
N ASP A 543 1.71 2.94 30.68
CA ASP A 543 1.71 4.34 30.27
C ASP A 543 1.48 4.46 28.76
N LEU A 544 2.13 3.58 27.99
CA LEU A 544 1.98 3.48 26.54
C LEU A 544 0.55 3.09 26.15
N ALA A 545 -0.06 2.12 26.83
CA ALA A 545 -1.45 1.69 26.57
C ALA A 545 -2.47 2.77 26.91
N ALA A 546 -2.24 3.52 28.00
CA ALA A 546 -3.09 4.65 28.38
C ALA A 546 -3.02 5.80 27.36
N ALA A 547 -1.82 6.18 26.93
CA ALA A 547 -1.62 7.18 25.89
C ALA A 547 -2.24 6.73 24.56
N TYR A 548 -2.03 5.46 24.17
CA TYR A 548 -2.64 4.87 22.98
C TYR A 548 -4.18 4.95 23.02
N LYS A 549 -4.79 4.58 24.15
CA LYS A 549 -6.25 4.65 24.30
C LYS A 549 -6.77 6.08 24.12
N LYS A 550 -6.11 7.07 24.73
CA LYS A 550 -6.48 8.48 24.60
C LYS A 550 -6.35 8.97 23.15
N ALA A 551 -5.24 8.63 22.50
CA ALA A 551 -5.00 8.94 21.10
C ALA A 551 -6.09 8.34 20.18
N LEU A 552 -6.52 7.10 20.45
CA LEU A 552 -7.55 6.43 19.68
C LEU A 552 -8.95 7.05 19.88
N ILE A 553 -9.27 7.52 21.10
CA ILE A 553 -10.51 8.27 21.38
C ILE A 553 -10.54 9.57 20.57
N ASN A 554 -9.45 10.35 20.64
CA ASN A 554 -9.32 11.61 19.90
C ASN A 554 -9.42 11.38 18.37
N LEU A 555 -8.78 10.31 17.86
CA LEU A 555 -8.91 9.92 16.46
C LEU A 555 -10.36 9.61 16.09
N LYS A 556 -11.08 8.82 16.91
CA LYS A 556 -12.48 8.46 16.66
C LYS A 556 -13.40 9.68 16.61
N GLU A 557 -13.20 10.65 17.50
CA GLU A 557 -13.96 11.91 17.51
C GLU A 557 -13.68 12.74 16.25
N LYS A 558 -12.41 12.88 15.85
CA LYS A 558 -12.03 13.57 14.60
C LYS A 558 -12.57 12.88 13.36
N GLU A 559 -12.57 11.54 13.32
CA GLU A 559 -13.16 10.76 12.23
C GLU A 559 -14.67 11.00 12.11
N ALA A 560 -15.38 10.96 13.24
CA ALA A 560 -16.82 11.22 13.29
C ALA A 560 -17.17 12.65 12.83
N ALA A 561 -16.34 13.64 13.17
CA ALA A 561 -16.53 15.02 12.73
C ALA A 561 -16.36 15.21 11.22
N ILE A 562 -15.49 14.41 10.58
CA ILE A 562 -15.31 14.43 9.11
C ILE A 562 -16.48 13.73 8.41
N GLY A 563 -16.92 12.58 8.91
CA GLY A 563 -18.07 11.82 8.39
C GLY A 563 -17.85 11.13 7.03
N ASP A 564 -16.90 11.59 6.22
CA ASP A 564 -16.66 11.09 4.86
C ASP A 564 -16.29 9.61 4.80
N TYR A 565 -15.55 9.09 5.79
CA TYR A 565 -15.12 7.68 5.83
C TYR A 565 -16.31 6.71 5.75
N GLU A 566 -17.35 6.97 6.54
CA GLU A 566 -18.59 6.19 6.55
C GLU A 566 -19.30 6.25 5.20
N ILE A 567 -19.41 7.46 4.64
CA ILE A 567 -20.09 7.70 3.36
C ILE A 567 -19.40 6.93 2.24
N VAL A 568 -18.07 7.05 2.12
CA VAL A 568 -17.28 6.43 1.05
C VAL A 568 -17.28 4.91 1.15
N TRP A 569 -17.13 4.35 2.36
CA TRP A 569 -17.04 2.90 2.52
C TRP A 569 -18.40 2.18 2.43
N LYS A 570 -19.51 2.84 2.77
CA LYS A 570 -20.85 2.29 2.58
C LYS A 570 -21.24 2.10 1.12
N LEU A 571 -20.57 2.76 0.18
CA LEU A 571 -20.83 2.58 -1.25
C LEU A 571 -20.54 1.14 -1.74
N GLN A 572 -19.71 0.39 -0.99
CA GLN A 572 -19.27 -0.95 -1.35
C GLN A 572 -20.13 -2.07 -0.75
N GLN A 573 -21.07 -1.73 0.14
CA GLN A 573 -21.91 -2.69 0.88
C GLN A 573 -23.17 -3.09 0.13
#